data_AF-A0A336N5Y4-F1
#
_entry.id   AF-A0A336N5Y4-F1
#
_cell.length_a   1.000
_cell.length_b   1.000
_cell.length_c   1.000
_cell.angle_alpha   90.00
_cell.angle_beta   90.00
_cell.angle_gamma   90.00
#
_symmetry.space_group_name_H-M   'P 1'
#
loop_
_entity.id
_entity.type
_entity.pdbx_description
1 polymer ?
#
loop_
_entity_poly.entity_id
_entity_poly.type
_entity_poly.pdbx_seq_one_letter_code
_entity_poly.pdbx_strand_id
1 'polypeptide(L)'
;MLKTLSKVISSSISMAFLVVLGWSVAYAYGWGQSYFYGFPWWYVDVGSGNVARSLGYVIWATIILLLTYLIGLFGLKKVKPYMSERCVNLLRTYILCTIFFIPIPVACILLVGKLNSIFAIVYIITTFIFTLLFKNYFRNHISTISIHVVIRFFHRNKSYVMLFMYCYFVIFGFIMGYVRPNFKIIFDSMEVEKQSYYVLAKYSYTFILSRSIRATNGDFYIYKMNPNSICHIKVVDIRKLGIDKMAPKEIELKEVKAEEANTEL
;
A
#
# COMPACT_ATOMS: atom_id res chain seq x y z
N MET A 1 24.71 21.81 7.93
CA MET A 1 23.48 21.02 7.63
C MET A 1 23.79 19.56 7.29
N LEU A 2 24.60 19.25 6.27
CA LEU A 2 24.96 17.85 5.95
C LEU A 2 25.66 17.11 7.11
N LYS A 3 26.60 17.76 7.80
CA LYS A 3 27.33 17.17 8.95
C LYS A 3 26.43 16.81 10.15
N THR A 4 25.35 17.55 10.34
CA THR A 4 24.38 17.32 11.43
C THR A 4 23.41 16.21 11.04
N LEU A 5 22.98 16.19 9.76
CA LEU A 5 22.15 15.14 9.18
C LEU A 5 22.90 13.79 9.17
N SER A 6 24.17 13.76 8.78
CA SER A 6 24.99 12.54 8.80
C SER A 6 25.15 11.99 10.22
N LYS A 7 25.34 12.85 11.22
CA LYS A 7 25.43 12.42 12.63
C LYS A 7 24.13 11.81 13.17
N VAL A 8 22.98 12.25 12.65
CA VAL A 8 21.67 11.67 12.98
C VAL A 8 21.47 10.33 12.28
N ILE A 9 21.82 10.23 10.99
CA ILE A 9 21.71 8.99 10.19
C ILE A 9 22.65 7.91 10.72
N SER A 10 23.88 8.30 11.10
CA SER A 10 24.91 7.39 11.63
C SER A 10 24.75 7.08 13.12
N SER A 11 23.67 7.55 13.77
CA SER A 11 23.38 7.18 15.16
C SER A 11 22.86 5.75 15.23
N SER A 12 23.34 4.97 16.20
CA SER A 12 22.87 3.60 16.49
C SER A 12 21.34 3.52 16.63
N ILE A 13 20.71 4.54 17.21
CA ILE A 13 19.26 4.64 17.36
C ILE A 13 18.56 4.77 16.00
N SER A 14 19.14 5.50 15.05
CA SER A 14 18.57 5.65 13.71
C SER A 14 18.67 4.35 12.92
N MET A 15 19.78 3.63 13.05
CA MET A 15 19.94 2.32 12.40
C MET A 15 18.97 1.28 12.99
N ALA A 16 18.87 1.20 14.32
CA ALA A 16 17.89 0.33 14.98
C ALA A 16 16.45 0.66 14.55
N PHE A 17 16.12 1.95 14.47
CA PHE A 17 14.82 2.41 13.97
C PHE A 17 14.55 1.94 12.53
N LEU A 18 15.49 2.12 11.61
CA LEU A 18 15.33 1.70 10.21
C LEU A 18 15.18 0.19 10.07
N VAL A 19 15.90 -0.60 10.88
CA VAL A 19 15.75 -2.05 10.90
C VAL A 19 14.34 -2.42 11.36
N VAL A 20 13.91 -1.96 12.54
CA VAL A 20 12.57 -2.24 13.08
C VAL A 20 11.47 -1.79 12.11
N LEU A 21 11.64 -0.61 11.50
CA LEU A 21 10.74 -0.07 10.49
C LEU A 21 10.65 -0.99 9.27
N GLY A 22 11.78 -1.41 8.70
CA GLY A 22 11.82 -2.27 7.52
C GLY A 22 11.12 -3.61 7.74
N TRP A 23 11.39 -4.26 8.87
CA TRP A 23 10.72 -5.50 9.25
C TRP A 23 9.21 -5.29 9.48
N SER A 24 8.83 -4.24 10.19
CA SER A 24 7.42 -3.92 10.45
C SER A 24 6.64 -3.65 9.17
N VAL A 25 7.23 -2.90 8.22
CA VAL A 25 6.64 -2.63 6.90
C VAL A 25 6.45 -3.92 6.10
N ALA A 26 7.41 -4.83 6.16
CA ALA A 26 7.33 -6.11 5.47
C ALA A 26 6.25 -7.03 6.05
N TYR A 27 6.11 -7.09 7.37
CA TYR A 27 5.01 -7.81 8.02
C TYR A 27 3.66 -7.18 7.68
N ALA A 28 3.54 -5.86 7.81
CA ALA A 28 2.31 -5.15 7.46
C ALA A 28 1.91 -5.38 6.00
N TYR A 29 2.87 -5.32 5.08
CA TYR A 29 2.67 -5.65 3.68
C TYR A 29 2.18 -7.10 3.48
N GLY A 30 2.79 -8.06 4.16
CA GLY A 30 2.36 -9.46 4.14
C GLY A 30 0.95 -9.65 4.69
N TRP A 31 0.58 -8.95 5.78
CA TRP A 31 -0.77 -8.94 6.33
C TRP A 31 -1.79 -8.32 5.36
N GLY A 32 -1.41 -7.27 4.63
CA GLY A 32 -2.26 -6.71 3.56
C GLY A 32 -2.54 -7.73 2.46
N GLN A 33 -1.54 -8.53 2.08
CA GLN A 33 -1.71 -9.62 1.10
C GLN A 33 -2.59 -10.75 1.65
N SER A 34 -2.36 -11.16 2.90
CA SER A 34 -3.19 -12.14 3.62
C SER A 34 -4.65 -11.71 3.65
N TYR A 35 -4.91 -10.45 3.98
CA TYR A 35 -6.26 -9.90 4.00
C TYR A 35 -6.91 -9.88 2.62
N PHE A 36 -6.15 -9.54 1.57
CA PHE A 36 -6.65 -9.53 0.20
C PHE A 36 -7.03 -10.94 -0.31
N TYR A 37 -6.14 -11.91 -0.10
CA TYR A 37 -6.33 -13.28 -0.60
C TYR A 37 -7.18 -14.15 0.32
N GLY A 38 -7.39 -13.75 1.58
CA GLY A 38 -8.23 -14.46 2.54
C GLY A 38 -7.54 -15.57 3.34
N PHE A 39 -6.22 -15.76 3.17
CA PHE A 39 -5.47 -16.76 3.96
C PHE A 39 -5.08 -16.19 5.34
N PRO A 40 -4.90 -17.03 6.36
CA PRO A 40 -4.60 -16.55 7.70
C PRO A 40 -3.27 -15.81 7.86
N TRP A 41 -3.30 -14.69 8.58
CA TRP A 41 -2.16 -13.80 8.80
C TRP A 41 -0.98 -14.42 9.57
N TRP A 42 -1.19 -15.48 10.35
CA TRP A 42 -0.11 -16.21 11.05
C TRP A 42 0.81 -17.01 10.12
N TYR A 43 0.42 -17.22 8.86
CA TYR A 43 1.28 -17.85 7.84
C TYR A 43 2.17 -16.84 7.10
N VAL A 44 2.07 -15.55 7.42
CA VAL A 44 2.94 -14.51 6.87
C VAL A 44 4.34 -14.65 7.47
N ASP A 45 5.30 -15.10 6.66
CA ASP A 45 6.70 -15.17 7.05
C ASP A 45 7.54 -14.14 6.26
N VAL A 46 8.36 -13.37 6.98
CA VAL A 46 9.12 -12.27 6.38
C VAL A 46 10.59 -12.65 6.29
N GLY A 47 11.09 -12.79 5.06
CA GLY A 47 12.53 -12.86 4.80
C GLY A 47 13.13 -11.51 4.40
N SER A 48 14.46 -11.43 4.34
CA SER A 48 15.20 -10.24 3.86
C SER A 48 14.74 -9.77 2.47
N GLY A 49 14.46 -10.70 1.56
CA GLY A 49 13.93 -10.39 0.22
C GLY A 49 12.50 -9.81 0.23
N ASN A 50 11.74 -10.02 1.30
CA ASN A 50 10.41 -9.40 1.47
C ASN A 50 10.56 -7.96 1.94
N VAL A 51 11.50 -7.69 2.85
CA VAL A 51 11.82 -6.34 3.34
C VAL A 51 12.22 -5.40 2.22
N ALA A 52 13.12 -5.83 1.33
CA ALA A 52 13.56 -5.00 0.20
C ALA A 52 12.40 -4.65 -0.75
N ARG A 53 11.54 -5.64 -1.06
CA ARG A 53 10.40 -5.45 -1.96
C ARG A 53 9.31 -4.56 -1.36
N SER A 54 8.93 -4.79 -0.11
CA SER A 54 7.89 -4.00 0.58
C SER A 54 8.33 -2.55 0.75
N LEU A 55 9.57 -2.30 1.18
CA LEU A 55 10.13 -0.95 1.27
C LEU A 55 10.21 -0.28 -0.10
N GLY A 56 10.62 -1.01 -1.15
CA GLY A 56 10.63 -0.50 -2.51
C GLY A 56 9.26 0.04 -2.94
N TYR A 57 8.18 -0.71 -2.66
CA TYR A 57 6.82 -0.27 -2.96
C TYR A 57 6.40 0.96 -2.15
N VAL A 58 6.68 0.97 -0.85
CA VAL A 58 6.32 2.11 0.02
C VAL A 58 7.10 3.36 -0.39
N ILE A 59 8.40 3.24 -0.66
CA ILE A 59 9.25 4.33 -1.12
C ILE A 59 8.73 4.87 -2.45
N TRP A 60 8.42 4.00 -3.41
CA TRP A 60 7.88 4.42 -4.71
C TRP A 60 6.56 5.18 -4.56
N ALA A 61 5.64 4.67 -3.73
CA ALA A 61 4.39 5.36 -3.43
C ALA A 61 4.63 6.74 -2.79
N THR A 62 5.58 6.85 -1.85
CA THR A 62 5.94 8.14 -1.26
C THR A 62 6.57 9.11 -2.26
N ILE A 63 7.37 8.63 -3.23
CA ILE A 63 7.93 9.47 -4.30
C ILE A 63 6.80 10.02 -5.19
N ILE A 64 5.82 9.18 -5.55
CA ILE A 64 4.66 9.61 -6.33
C ILE A 64 3.90 10.71 -5.56
N LEU A 65 3.58 10.49 -4.27
CA LEU A 65 2.91 11.49 -3.45
C LEU A 65 3.70 12.80 -3.34
N LEU A 66 5.02 12.71 -3.20
CA LEU A 66 5.90 13.89 -3.18
C LEU A 66 5.83 14.66 -4.51
N LEU A 67 5.91 13.96 -5.65
CA LEU A 67 5.81 14.57 -6.98
C LEU A 67 4.44 15.23 -7.18
N THR A 68 3.34 14.55 -6.83
CA THR A 68 1.98 15.10 -6.89
C THR A 68 1.86 16.36 -6.03
N TYR A 69 2.43 16.36 -4.83
CA TYR A 69 2.45 17.53 -3.96
C TYR A 69 3.27 18.69 -4.56
N LEU A 70 4.44 18.43 -5.13
CA LEU A 70 5.28 19.44 -5.78
C LEU A 70 4.58 20.05 -7.00
N ILE A 71 3.88 19.25 -7.80
CA ILE A 71 3.05 19.72 -8.91
C ILE A 71 1.93 20.62 -8.39
N GLY A 72 1.25 20.22 -7.31
CA GLY A 72 0.21 21.02 -6.66
C GLY A 72 0.75 22.36 -6.14
N LEU A 73 1.93 22.38 -5.51
CA LEU A 73 2.60 23.60 -5.07
C LEU A 73 3.00 24.51 -6.25
N PHE A 74 3.50 23.93 -7.33
CA PHE A 74 3.85 24.68 -8.54
C PHE A 74 2.60 25.34 -9.16
N GLY A 75 1.51 24.58 -9.27
CA GLY A 75 0.21 25.10 -9.70
C GLY A 75 -0.28 26.24 -8.80
N LEU A 76 -0.21 26.06 -7.49
CA LEU A 76 -0.59 27.08 -6.51
C LEU A 76 0.26 28.35 -6.63
N LYS A 77 1.57 28.23 -6.93
CA LYS A 77 2.46 29.37 -7.17
C LYS A 77 2.11 30.12 -8.46
N LYS A 78 1.74 29.41 -9.53
CA LYS A 78 1.30 29.98 -10.82
C LYS A 78 -0.05 30.69 -10.72
N VAL A 79 -0.97 30.17 -9.91
CA VAL A 79 -2.31 30.74 -9.72
C VAL A 79 -2.35 31.85 -8.67
N LYS A 80 -1.36 31.91 -7.76
CA LYS A 80 -1.20 32.96 -6.74
C LYS A 80 -1.42 34.40 -7.23
N PRO A 81 -0.86 34.87 -8.37
CA PRO A 81 -1.07 36.24 -8.83
C PRO A 81 -2.50 36.53 -9.31
N TYR A 82 -3.31 35.50 -9.60
CA TYR A 82 -4.68 35.64 -10.11
C TYR A 82 -5.75 35.40 -9.03
N MET A 83 -5.34 35.10 -7.79
CA MET A 83 -6.25 34.75 -6.71
C MET A 83 -5.99 35.58 -5.46
N SER A 84 -7.07 35.90 -4.73
CA SER A 84 -6.95 36.57 -3.44
C SER A 84 -6.15 35.71 -2.44
N GLU A 85 -5.45 36.36 -1.52
CA GLU A 85 -4.63 35.70 -0.51
C GLU A 85 -5.45 34.73 0.38
N ARG A 86 -6.75 35.01 0.57
CA ARG A 86 -7.69 34.08 1.23
C ARG A 86 -7.89 32.79 0.44
N CYS A 87 -8.08 32.87 -0.89
CA CYS A 87 -8.28 31.70 -1.73
C CYS A 87 -7.03 30.81 -1.78
N VAL A 88 -5.85 31.41 -1.85
CA VAL A 88 -4.57 30.68 -1.85
C VAL A 88 -4.36 29.92 -0.53
N ASN A 89 -4.67 30.56 0.60
CA ASN A 89 -4.56 29.92 1.93
C ASN A 89 -5.60 28.82 2.15
N LEU A 90 -6.82 28.98 1.62
CA LEU A 90 -7.85 27.93 1.62
C LEU A 90 -7.40 26.73 0.80
N LEU A 91 -6.91 26.95 -0.43
CA LEU A 91 -6.45 25.89 -1.32
C LEU A 91 -5.25 25.12 -0.72
N ARG A 92 -4.30 25.83 -0.10
CA ARG A 92 -3.18 25.19 0.61
C ARG A 92 -3.66 24.30 1.75
N THR A 93 -4.60 24.78 2.56
CA THR A 93 -5.17 24.02 3.67
C THR A 93 -5.93 22.79 3.15
N TYR A 94 -6.68 22.95 2.05
CA TYR A 94 -7.40 21.87 1.40
C TYR A 94 -6.47 20.74 0.94
N ILE A 95 -5.36 21.10 0.29
CA ILE A 95 -4.35 20.13 -0.16
C ILE A 95 -3.75 19.37 1.04
N LEU A 96 -3.38 20.08 2.11
CA LEU A 96 -2.83 19.47 3.33
C LEU A 96 -3.82 18.51 4.00
N CYS A 97 -5.08 18.92 4.15
CA CYS A 97 -6.14 18.07 4.70
C CYS A 97 -6.40 16.85 3.80
N THR A 98 -6.42 17.03 2.49
CA THR A 98 -6.61 15.91 1.54
C THR A 98 -5.49 14.88 1.70
N ILE A 99 -4.23 15.32 1.74
CA ILE A 99 -3.07 14.43 1.94
C ILE A 99 -3.16 13.69 3.27
N PHE A 100 -3.53 14.39 4.34
CA PHE A 100 -3.70 13.78 5.67
C PHE A 100 -4.78 12.69 5.66
N PHE A 101 -5.87 12.91 4.93
CA PHE A 101 -7.00 11.98 4.87
C PHE A 101 -6.91 10.91 3.78
N ILE A 102 -5.90 10.91 2.89
CA ILE A 102 -5.67 9.85 1.88
C ILE A 102 -5.72 8.42 2.44
N PRO A 103 -5.24 8.13 3.67
CA PRO A 103 -5.34 6.78 4.23
C PRO A 103 -6.80 6.28 4.39
N ILE A 104 -7.78 7.17 4.56
CA ILE A 104 -9.20 6.80 4.73
C ILE A 104 -9.82 6.20 3.46
N PRO A 105 -9.83 6.88 2.29
CA PRO A 105 -10.38 6.30 1.09
C PRO A 105 -9.61 5.06 0.68
N VAL A 106 -8.30 5.02 0.93
CA VAL A 106 -7.53 3.82 0.72
C VAL A 106 -8.00 2.69 1.63
N ALA A 107 -8.15 2.89 2.94
CA ALA A 107 -8.69 1.90 3.89
C ALA A 107 -10.09 1.41 3.48
N CYS A 108 -10.96 2.29 3.01
CA CYS A 108 -12.29 1.90 2.52
C CYS A 108 -12.24 1.10 1.21
N ILE A 109 -11.30 1.40 0.31
CA ILE A 109 -10.99 0.52 -0.83
C ILE A 109 -10.56 -0.86 -0.33
N LEU A 110 -9.76 -0.91 0.74
CA LEU A 110 -9.31 -2.19 1.31
C LEU A 110 -10.45 -3.02 1.91
N LEU A 111 -11.46 -2.37 2.50
CA LEU A 111 -12.55 -3.09 3.15
C LEU A 111 -13.65 -3.51 2.17
N VAL A 112 -13.91 -2.70 1.14
CA VAL A 112 -15.09 -2.89 0.25
C VAL A 112 -14.69 -3.41 -1.13
N GLY A 113 -13.40 -3.32 -1.51
CA GLY A 113 -12.87 -3.81 -2.80
C GLY A 113 -13.39 -3.07 -4.04
N LYS A 114 -14.32 -2.11 -3.88
CA LYS A 114 -14.89 -1.28 -4.95
C LYS A 114 -15.00 0.18 -4.51
N LEU A 115 -14.60 1.09 -5.39
CA LEU A 115 -14.87 2.52 -5.23
C LEU A 115 -16.27 2.84 -5.76
N ASN A 116 -17.20 3.09 -4.85
CA ASN A 116 -18.48 3.68 -5.21
C ASN A 116 -18.29 5.19 -5.48
N SER A 117 -18.85 5.71 -6.56
CA SER A 117 -18.85 7.14 -6.90
C SER A 117 -19.41 8.00 -5.76
N ILE A 118 -20.39 7.48 -5.00
CA ILE A 118 -20.95 8.14 -3.81
C ILE A 118 -19.88 8.33 -2.72
N PHE A 119 -19.00 7.35 -2.53
CA PHE A 119 -17.96 7.41 -1.51
C PHE A 119 -16.90 8.47 -1.85
N ALA A 120 -16.52 8.59 -3.13
CA ALA A 120 -15.62 9.65 -3.58
C ALA A 120 -16.20 11.05 -3.31
N ILE A 121 -17.50 11.23 -3.53
CA ILE A 121 -18.20 12.49 -3.25
C ILE A 121 -18.20 12.77 -1.73
N VAL A 122 -18.56 11.79 -0.91
CA VAL A 122 -18.54 11.92 0.57
C VAL A 122 -17.14 12.26 1.09
N TYR A 123 -16.10 11.64 0.53
CA TYR A 123 -14.72 11.95 0.86
C TYR A 123 -14.37 13.41 0.56
N ILE A 124 -14.67 13.90 -0.66
CA ILE A 124 -14.41 15.28 -1.07
C ILE A 124 -15.17 16.27 -0.18
N ILE A 125 -16.44 15.97 0.15
CA ILE A 125 -17.26 16.83 1.03
C ILE A 125 -16.66 16.86 2.43
N THR A 126 -16.28 15.70 2.99
CA THR A 126 -15.75 15.61 4.35
C THR A 126 -14.41 16.33 4.48
N THR A 127 -13.51 16.17 3.51
CA THR A 127 -12.22 16.89 3.49
C THR A 127 -12.43 18.39 3.30
N PHE A 128 -13.40 18.81 2.50
CA PHE A 128 -13.75 20.21 2.33
C PHE A 128 -14.33 20.84 3.63
N ILE A 129 -15.22 20.15 4.32
CA ILE A 129 -15.76 20.58 5.63
C ILE A 129 -14.62 20.72 6.64
N PHE A 130 -13.73 19.72 6.74
CA PHE A 130 -12.55 19.79 7.61
C PHE A 130 -11.65 20.97 7.26
N THR A 131 -11.45 21.24 5.97
CA THR A 131 -10.68 22.39 5.52
C THR A 131 -11.29 23.70 6.02
N LEU A 132 -12.62 23.86 5.95
CA LEU A 132 -13.31 25.06 6.43
C LEU A 132 -13.17 25.25 7.94
N LEU A 133 -13.23 24.16 8.72
CA LEU A 133 -13.07 24.19 10.18
C LEU A 133 -11.66 24.59 10.59
N PHE A 134 -10.64 24.02 9.93
CA PHE A 134 -9.24 24.21 10.32
C PHE A 134 -8.53 25.33 9.54
N LYS A 135 -9.19 26.02 8.59
CA LYS A 135 -8.59 27.11 7.79
C LYS A 135 -7.89 28.18 8.62
N ASN A 136 -8.47 28.56 9.76
CA ASN A 136 -7.93 29.62 10.61
C ASN A 136 -6.71 29.14 11.40
N TYR A 137 -6.70 27.87 11.83
CA TYR A 137 -5.57 27.26 12.53
C TYR A 137 -4.35 27.14 11.61
N PHE A 138 -4.55 26.60 10.40
CA PHE A 138 -3.47 26.49 9.41
C PHE A 138 -2.97 27.85 8.94
N ARG A 139 -3.85 28.84 8.73
CA ARG A 139 -3.44 30.20 8.37
C ARG A 139 -2.51 30.83 9.41
N ASN A 140 -2.81 30.65 10.69
CA ASN A 140 -2.07 31.29 11.78
C ASN A 140 -0.72 30.59 12.07
N HIS A 141 -0.61 29.27 11.86
CA HIS A 141 0.63 28.52 12.12
C HIS A 141 1.51 28.25 10.89
N ILE A 142 0.96 28.26 9.68
CA ILE A 142 1.63 27.81 8.44
C ILE A 142 1.71 28.94 7.39
N SER A 143 1.93 30.19 7.85
CA SER A 143 2.11 31.32 6.92
C SER A 143 3.44 31.22 6.15
N THR A 144 4.52 30.77 6.80
CA THR A 144 5.84 30.52 6.19
C THR A 144 6.52 29.28 6.77
N ILE A 145 6.35 28.12 6.12
CA ILE A 145 7.17 26.94 6.42
C ILE A 145 8.58 27.23 5.90
N SER A 146 9.44 27.78 6.76
CA SER A 146 10.86 27.83 6.49
C SER A 146 11.48 26.47 6.83
N ILE A 147 12.40 26.00 5.98
CA ILE A 147 13.14 24.75 6.20
C ILE A 147 13.81 24.74 7.58
N HIS A 148 14.27 25.90 8.04
CA HIS A 148 14.88 26.07 9.36
C HIS A 148 13.94 25.77 10.52
N VAL A 149 12.68 26.23 10.46
CA VAL A 149 11.66 25.93 11.48
C VAL A 149 11.30 24.45 11.48
N VAL A 150 11.20 23.83 10.30
CA VAL A 150 10.93 22.39 10.18
C VAL A 150 12.07 21.56 10.78
N ILE A 151 13.32 21.85 10.41
CA ILE A 151 14.49 21.12 10.95
C ILE A 151 14.57 21.28 12.48
N ARG A 152 14.32 22.50 12.99
CA ARG A 152 14.32 22.76 14.44
C ARG A 152 13.20 21.99 15.15
N PHE A 153 12.02 21.92 14.55
CA PHE A 153 10.90 21.13 15.05
C PHE A 153 11.21 19.64 15.07
N PHE A 154 11.77 19.10 13.97
CA PHE A 154 12.21 17.70 13.88
C PHE A 154 13.21 17.34 14.98
N HIS A 155 14.17 18.24 15.24
CA HIS A 155 15.18 18.00 16.25
C HIS A 155 14.63 18.10 17.68
N ARG A 156 13.69 19.03 17.93
CA ARG A 156 13.07 19.22 19.25
C ARG A 156 12.09 18.11 19.59
N ASN A 157 11.37 17.59 18.60
CA ASN A 157 10.31 16.59 18.77
C ASN A 157 10.67 15.23 18.15
N LYS A 158 11.96 14.85 18.22
CA LYS A 158 12.51 13.68 17.52
C LYS A 158 11.70 12.39 17.76
N SER A 159 11.31 12.12 19.00
CA SER A 159 10.55 10.91 19.35
C SER A 159 9.16 10.88 18.71
N TYR A 160 8.41 11.98 18.76
CA TYR A 160 7.09 12.09 18.14
C TYR A 160 7.16 11.95 16.62
N VAL A 161 8.18 12.54 16.00
CA VAL A 161 8.39 12.43 14.56
C VAL A 161 8.75 11.00 14.16
N MET A 162 9.64 10.33 14.90
CA MET A 162 9.98 8.92 14.62
C MET A 162 8.77 8.01 14.77
N LEU A 163 7.95 8.19 15.81
CA LEU A 163 6.71 7.44 16.01
C LEU A 163 5.71 7.67 14.87
N PHE A 164 5.51 8.94 14.49
CA PHE A 164 4.62 9.27 13.37
C PHE A 164 5.09 8.64 12.06
N MET A 165 6.40 8.73 11.76
CA MET A 165 6.99 8.11 10.57
C MET A 165 6.85 6.59 10.60
N TYR A 166 7.02 5.96 11.77
CA TYR A 166 6.80 4.53 11.93
C TYR A 166 5.37 4.14 11.58
N CYS A 167 4.38 4.77 12.21
CA CYS A 167 2.97 4.49 11.95
C CYS A 167 2.62 4.73 10.47
N TYR A 168 3.10 5.83 9.89
CA TYR A 168 2.87 6.15 8.48
C TYR A 168 3.35 5.05 7.54
N PHE A 169 4.61 4.62 7.69
CA PHE A 169 5.20 3.59 6.83
C PHE A 169 4.56 2.21 7.03
N VAL A 170 4.22 1.84 8.26
CA VAL A 170 3.54 0.56 8.57
C VAL A 170 2.16 0.52 7.93
N ILE A 171 1.36 1.58 8.09
CA ILE A 171 0.03 1.69 7.46
C ILE A 171 0.16 1.64 5.93
N PHE A 172 1.12 2.37 5.35
CA PHE A 172 1.38 2.31 3.92
C PHE A 172 1.84 0.93 3.44
N GLY A 173 2.64 0.23 4.24
CA GLY A 173 3.03 -1.15 3.98
C GLY A 173 1.82 -2.05 3.83
N PHE A 174 0.90 -2.01 4.80
CA PHE A 174 -0.36 -2.76 4.77
C PHE A 174 -1.20 -2.43 3.54
N ILE A 175 -1.42 -1.14 3.30
CA ILE A 175 -2.15 -0.63 2.13
C ILE A 175 -1.56 -1.19 0.83
N MET A 176 -0.25 -1.08 0.63
CA MET A 176 0.39 -1.52 -0.61
C MET A 176 0.33 -3.04 -0.76
N GLY A 177 0.43 -3.77 0.36
CA GLY A 177 0.25 -5.22 0.41
C GLY A 177 -1.11 -5.67 -0.12
N TYR A 178 -2.17 -4.95 0.26
CA TYR A 178 -3.53 -5.24 -0.19
C TYR A 178 -3.81 -4.73 -1.61
N VAL A 179 -3.38 -3.51 -1.93
CA VAL A 179 -3.72 -2.86 -3.20
C VAL A 179 -3.01 -3.53 -4.38
N ARG A 180 -1.74 -3.92 -4.22
CA ARG A 180 -0.93 -4.47 -5.33
C ARG A 180 -1.54 -5.72 -5.99
N PRO A 181 -2.04 -6.74 -5.27
CA PRO A 181 -2.77 -7.85 -5.85
C PRO A 181 -3.87 -7.47 -6.86
N ASN A 182 -4.59 -6.36 -6.65
CA ASN A 182 -5.62 -5.89 -7.59
C ASN A 182 -5.08 -5.53 -8.98
N PHE A 183 -3.80 -5.16 -9.07
CA PHE A 183 -3.14 -4.80 -10.32
C PHE A 183 -2.27 -5.94 -10.87
N LYS A 184 -2.23 -7.10 -10.20
CA LYS A 184 -1.46 -8.25 -10.65
C LYS A 184 -2.23 -8.97 -11.75
N ILE A 185 -1.66 -8.96 -12.95
CA ILE A 185 -2.24 -9.59 -14.15
C ILE A 185 -1.49 -10.88 -14.53
N ILE A 186 -0.26 -11.02 -14.03
CA ILE A 186 0.59 -12.17 -14.30
C ILE A 186 0.76 -12.92 -12.98
N PHE A 187 0.39 -14.20 -12.99
CA PHE A 187 0.53 -15.10 -11.86
C PHE A 187 1.48 -16.24 -12.22
N ASP A 188 2.30 -16.64 -11.25
CA ASP A 188 3.08 -17.86 -11.35
C ASP A 188 2.16 -19.01 -10.94
N SER A 189 2.12 -20.06 -11.73
CA SER A 189 1.46 -21.33 -11.41
C SER A 189 2.53 -22.38 -11.15
N MET A 190 2.36 -23.15 -10.09
CA MET A 190 3.24 -24.24 -9.69
C MET A 190 2.49 -25.56 -9.83
N GLU A 191 3.14 -26.55 -10.43
CA GLU A 191 2.58 -27.90 -10.53
C GLU A 191 3.08 -28.75 -9.36
N VAL A 192 2.14 -29.22 -8.53
CA VAL A 192 2.39 -30.09 -7.38
C VAL A 192 1.49 -31.30 -7.54
N GLU A 193 2.07 -32.51 -7.53
CA GLU A 193 1.32 -33.77 -7.65
C GLU A 193 0.39 -33.83 -8.88
N LYS A 194 0.86 -33.34 -10.04
CA LYS A 194 0.11 -33.25 -11.32
C LYS A 194 -1.11 -32.32 -11.29
N GLN A 195 -1.25 -31.48 -10.27
CA GLN A 195 -2.26 -30.42 -10.21
C GLN A 195 -1.58 -29.05 -10.24
N SER A 196 -2.18 -28.10 -10.96
CA SER A 196 -1.66 -26.74 -11.10
C SER A 196 -2.30 -25.82 -10.06
N TYR A 197 -1.46 -25.12 -9.30
CA TYR A 197 -1.89 -24.16 -8.30
C TYR A 197 -1.30 -22.78 -8.59
N TYR A 198 -2.07 -21.72 -8.35
CA TYR A 198 -1.59 -20.35 -8.44
C TYR A 198 -0.81 -19.96 -7.19
N VAL A 199 0.34 -19.33 -7.38
CA VAL A 199 1.17 -18.78 -6.32
C VAL A 199 0.61 -17.40 -5.92
N LEU A 200 -0.09 -17.36 -4.79
CA LEU A 200 -0.68 -16.15 -4.23
C LEU A 200 0.38 -15.30 -3.52
N ALA A 201 1.16 -15.94 -2.64
CA ALA A 201 2.22 -15.30 -1.88
C ALA A 201 3.46 -16.20 -1.80
N LYS A 202 4.63 -15.55 -1.73
CA LYS A 202 5.93 -16.21 -1.52
C LYS A 202 6.60 -15.58 -0.31
N TYR A 203 6.92 -16.41 0.67
CA TYR A 203 7.59 -16.05 1.91
C TYR A 203 8.83 -16.92 2.07
N SER A 204 10.05 -16.36 2.07
CA SER A 204 11.32 -17.12 2.19
C SER A 204 11.34 -18.47 1.44
N TYR A 205 11.01 -19.57 2.14
CA TYR A 205 10.99 -20.95 1.63
C TYR A 205 9.58 -21.56 1.50
N THR A 206 8.54 -20.77 1.72
CA THR A 206 7.14 -21.18 1.76
C THR A 206 6.34 -20.44 0.68
N PHE A 207 5.52 -21.18 -0.04
CA PHE A 207 4.58 -20.67 -1.01
C PHE A 207 3.16 -20.90 -0.49
N ILE A 208 2.33 -19.87 -0.61
CA ILE A 208 0.89 -20.00 -0.42
C ILE A 208 0.27 -20.18 -1.79
N LEU A 209 -0.33 -21.34 -1.97
CA LEU A 209 -0.90 -21.83 -3.21
C LEU A 209 -2.43 -21.85 -3.08
N SER A 210 -3.11 -21.59 -4.19
CA SER A 210 -4.57 -21.75 -4.30
C SER A 210 -4.93 -22.22 -5.69
N ARG A 211 -6.04 -22.95 -5.82
CA ARG A 211 -6.62 -23.30 -7.13
C ARG A 211 -7.24 -22.11 -7.83
N SER A 212 -7.63 -21.10 -7.08
CA SER A 212 -8.27 -19.87 -7.57
C SER A 212 -7.43 -18.64 -7.25
N ILE A 213 -7.67 -17.57 -8.01
CA ILE A 213 -6.91 -16.30 -7.90
C ILE A 213 -7.52 -15.37 -6.83
N ARG A 214 -8.79 -15.59 -6.45
CA ARG A 214 -9.52 -14.79 -5.46
C ARG A 214 -9.91 -15.61 -4.24
N ALA A 215 -10.04 -14.91 -3.11
CA ALA A 215 -10.47 -15.43 -1.82
C ALA A 215 -11.76 -16.23 -1.93
N THR A 216 -11.65 -17.53 -2.18
CA THR A 216 -12.75 -18.48 -2.21
C THR A 216 -12.55 -19.39 -1.01
N ASN A 217 -13.43 -19.21 -0.03
CA ASN A 217 -13.76 -20.14 1.05
C ASN A 217 -12.63 -20.78 1.87
N GLY A 218 -11.45 -20.16 1.96
CA GLY A 218 -10.46 -20.55 2.97
C GLY A 218 -9.57 -21.74 2.62
N ASP A 219 -9.69 -22.30 1.42
CA ASP A 219 -8.89 -23.43 0.98
C ASP A 219 -7.58 -22.96 0.34
N PHE A 220 -6.49 -23.09 1.10
CA PHE A 220 -5.14 -22.76 0.66
C PHE A 220 -4.18 -23.90 0.96
N TYR A 221 -3.20 -24.07 0.08
CA TYR A 221 -2.15 -25.07 0.25
C TYR A 221 -0.85 -24.36 0.62
N ILE A 222 -0.18 -24.89 1.63
CA ILE A 222 1.13 -24.40 2.06
C ILE A 222 2.17 -25.34 1.49
N TYR A 223 2.98 -24.83 0.58
CA TYR A 223 4.07 -25.60 -0.01
C TYR A 223 5.41 -25.08 0.51
N LYS A 224 6.15 -25.91 1.23
CA LYS A 224 7.51 -25.61 1.67
C LYS A 224 8.50 -26.16 0.65
N MET A 225 9.31 -25.28 0.09
CA MET A 225 10.30 -25.62 -0.93
C MET A 225 11.34 -26.56 -0.32
N ASN A 226 11.41 -27.79 -0.83
CA ASN A 226 12.46 -28.72 -0.49
C ASN A 226 13.63 -28.52 -1.48
N PRO A 227 14.86 -28.25 -1.02
CA PRO A 227 16.01 -28.03 -1.90
C PRO A 227 16.33 -29.23 -2.81
N ASN A 228 15.83 -30.42 -2.48
CA ASN A 228 16.08 -31.65 -3.23
C ASN A 228 14.96 -32.00 -4.23
N SER A 229 13.92 -31.17 -4.35
CA SER A 229 12.80 -31.38 -5.28
C SER A 229 12.75 -30.31 -6.36
N ILE A 230 12.65 -30.71 -7.63
CA ILE A 230 12.48 -29.80 -8.75
C ILE A 230 10.99 -29.49 -8.90
N CYS A 231 10.64 -28.20 -8.89
CA CYS A 231 9.26 -27.73 -9.10
C CYS A 231 9.13 -27.12 -10.49
N HIS A 232 8.09 -27.47 -11.23
CA HIS A 232 7.75 -26.84 -12.49
C HIS A 232 6.94 -25.56 -12.23
N ILE A 233 7.41 -24.43 -12.76
CA ILE A 233 6.77 -23.12 -12.60
C ILE A 233 6.42 -22.58 -13.99
N LYS A 234 5.14 -22.24 -14.18
CA LYS A 234 4.61 -21.66 -15.41
C LYS A 234 4.07 -20.26 -15.14
N VAL A 235 4.44 -19.30 -15.97
CA VAL A 235 3.91 -17.93 -15.90
C VAL A 235 2.59 -17.87 -16.68
N VAL A 236 1.52 -17.42 -16.02
CA VAL A 236 0.15 -17.37 -16.54
C VAL A 236 -0.34 -15.93 -16.60
N ASP A 237 -0.81 -15.48 -17.77
CA ASP A 237 -1.44 -14.16 -17.97
C ASP A 237 -2.97 -14.31 -17.96
N ILE A 238 -3.64 -13.71 -16.97
CA ILE A 238 -5.10 -13.84 -16.79
C ILE A 238 -5.91 -13.13 -17.88
N ARG A 239 -5.33 -12.17 -18.61
CA ARG A 239 -6.00 -11.52 -19.76
C ARG A 239 -6.16 -12.46 -20.93
N LYS A 240 -5.18 -13.35 -21.12
CA LYS A 240 -5.25 -14.39 -22.17
C LYS A 240 -6.30 -15.44 -21.85
N LEU A 241 -6.67 -15.57 -20.58
CA LEU A 241 -7.72 -16.48 -20.09
C LEU A 241 -9.11 -15.82 -20.04
N GLY A 242 -9.22 -14.51 -20.31
CA GLY A 242 -10.49 -13.77 -20.29
C GLY A 242 -11.11 -13.58 -18.90
N ILE A 243 -10.34 -13.82 -17.82
CA ILE A 243 -10.79 -13.75 -16.43
C ILE A 243 -10.81 -12.29 -15.92
N ASP A 244 -10.08 -11.39 -16.58
CA ASP A 244 -9.96 -9.97 -16.25
C ASP A 244 -11.26 -9.17 -16.45
N LYS A 245 -12.17 -9.65 -17.31
CA LYS A 245 -13.43 -8.95 -17.68
C LYS A 245 -14.68 -9.46 -16.98
N MET A 246 -14.60 -10.58 -16.25
CA MET A 246 -15.77 -11.21 -15.65
C MET A 246 -16.06 -10.65 -14.26
N ALA A 247 -17.35 -10.46 -13.95
CA ALA A 247 -17.77 -10.08 -12.61
C ALA A 247 -17.41 -11.20 -11.61
N PRO A 248 -17.17 -10.88 -10.32
CA PRO A 248 -16.75 -11.88 -9.33
C PRO A 248 -17.62 -13.14 -9.30
N LYS A 249 -18.95 -12.96 -9.43
CA LYS A 249 -19.94 -14.05 -9.47
C LYS A 249 -19.90 -14.90 -10.75
N GLU A 250 -19.50 -14.34 -11.90
CA GLU A 250 -19.42 -15.07 -13.18
C GLU A 250 -18.16 -15.92 -13.26
N ILE A 251 -17.08 -15.49 -12.61
CA ILE A 251 -15.82 -16.26 -12.51
C ILE A 251 -16.07 -17.50 -11.63
N GLU A 252 -16.68 -17.34 -10.46
CA GLU A 252 -17.05 -18.46 -9.57
C GLU A 252 -17.89 -19.51 -10.31
N LEU A 253 -18.91 -19.07 -11.07
CA LEU A 253 -19.77 -20.00 -11.81
C LEU A 253 -19.03 -20.77 -12.93
N LYS A 254 -17.98 -20.16 -13.51
CA LYS A 254 -17.15 -20.80 -14.54
C LYS A 254 -16.09 -21.73 -13.95
N GLU A 255 -15.47 -21.34 -12.84
CA GLU A 255 -14.49 -22.18 -12.14
C GLU A 255 -15.18 -23.43 -11.56
N VAL A 256 -16.37 -23.29 -10.95
CA VAL A 256 -17.18 -24.42 -10.45
C VAL A 256 -17.59 -25.36 -11.60
N LYS A 257 -18.06 -24.81 -12.74
CA LYS A 257 -18.42 -25.62 -13.91
C LYS A 257 -17.22 -26.32 -14.56
N ALA A 258 -16.04 -25.71 -14.52
CA ALA A 258 -14.81 -26.33 -15.03
C ALA A 258 -14.29 -27.43 -14.08
N GLU A 259 -14.56 -27.32 -12.78
CA GLU A 259 -14.21 -28.33 -11.78
C GLU A 259 -15.17 -29.54 -11.85
N GLU A 260 -16.48 -29.31 -12.02
CA GLU A 260 -17.47 -30.38 -12.27
C GLU A 260 -17.13 -31.17 -13.56
N ALA A 261 -16.76 -30.49 -14.64
CA ALA A 261 -16.39 -31.13 -15.90
C ALA A 261 -15.09 -31.97 -15.85
N ASN A 262 -14.19 -31.67 -14.91
CA ASN A 262 -12.95 -32.44 -14.71
C ASN A 262 -13.10 -33.58 -13.70
N THR A 263 -14.22 -33.65 -12.96
CA THR A 263 -14.49 -34.70 -11.96
C THR A 263 -15.36 -35.84 -12.54
N GLU A 264 -15.98 -35.64 -13.71
CA GLU A 264 -16.77 -36.64 -14.44
C GLU A 264 -15.96 -37.50 -15.45
N LEU A 265 -14.63 -37.52 -15.36
CA LEU A 265 -13.70 -38.31 -16.19
C LEU A 265 -12.81 -39.20 -15.33
#